data_AF-A0A1S1HPS1-F1
#
_entry.id   AF-A0A1S1HPS1-F1
#
_cell.length_a   1.000
_cell.length_b   1.000
_cell.length_c   1.000
_cell.angle_alpha   90.00
_cell.angle_beta   90.00
_cell.angle_gamma   90.00
#
_symmetry.space_group_name_H-M   'P 1'
#
loop_
_entity.id
_entity.type
_entity.pdbx_description
1 polymer ?
#
loop_
_entity_poly.entity_id
_entity_poly.type
_entity_poly.pdbx_seq_one_letter_code
_entity_poly.pdbx_strand_id
1 'polypeptide(L)'
;MACGLWLIHSGWLSYWITGAFPAITQQEKALTLWLRLLAIVSSAQIWLQYVPTENFIRALFASRLPPSFSYLLSGPLLFIEQLQRQLASIKEAQLARGVPLDGHIWQKLVSLPAVLLPLVTQTLNDLAIRGAALDMRSFRLIRQRTTLNAPKDSYLQTITRYSLLIIMLVEGGIRWWW
;
A
#
# COMPACT_ATOMS: atom_id res chain seq x y z
N MET A 1 -12.67 9.32 -13.65
CA MET A 1 -12.64 8.19 -14.60
C MET A 1 -13.58 8.35 -15.80
N ALA A 2 -14.68 9.11 -15.71
CA ALA A 2 -15.58 9.38 -16.84
C ALA A 2 -14.88 9.97 -18.08
N CYS A 3 -13.94 10.92 -17.91
CA CYS A 3 -13.17 11.47 -19.04
C CYS A 3 -12.29 10.42 -19.74
N GLY A 4 -11.77 9.42 -19.02
CA GLY A 4 -10.92 8.37 -19.62
C GLY A 4 -11.71 7.42 -20.52
N LEU A 5 -12.92 7.05 -20.07
CA LEU A 5 -13.89 6.31 -20.88
C LEU A 5 -14.29 7.13 -22.13
N TRP A 6 -14.61 8.40 -21.97
CA TRP A 6 -15.01 9.28 -23.07
C TRP A 6 -13.90 9.52 -24.10
N LEU A 7 -12.65 9.73 -23.65
CA LEU A 7 -11.50 10.00 -24.54
C LEU A 7 -11.12 8.78 -25.40
N ILE A 8 -11.24 7.57 -24.85
CA ILE A 8 -10.89 6.33 -25.55
C ILE A 8 -12.07 5.77 -26.37
N HIS A 9 -13.31 5.92 -25.90
CA HIS A 9 -14.49 5.40 -26.63
C HIS A 9 -15.03 6.33 -27.72
N SER A 10 -14.82 7.65 -27.63
CA SER A 10 -15.35 8.58 -28.64
C SER A 10 -14.74 8.37 -30.03
N GLY A 11 -13.66 7.58 -30.14
CA GLY A 11 -12.90 7.43 -31.38
C GLY A 11 -12.22 8.74 -31.80
N TRP A 12 -12.30 9.79 -30.97
CA TRP A 12 -11.80 11.12 -31.28
C TRP A 12 -10.28 11.15 -31.28
N LEU A 13 -9.64 10.51 -30.30
CA LEU A 13 -8.19 10.40 -30.23
C LEU A 13 -7.63 9.55 -31.39
N SER A 14 -8.29 8.44 -31.75
CA SER A 14 -7.88 7.62 -32.88
C SER A 14 -8.16 8.30 -34.22
N TYR A 15 -9.24 9.08 -34.33
CA TYR A 15 -9.51 9.89 -35.50
C TYR A 15 -8.44 10.98 -35.68
N TRP A 16 -8.01 11.62 -34.59
CA TRP A 16 -6.96 12.63 -34.63
C TRP A 16 -5.58 12.06 -35.00
N ILE A 17 -5.27 10.83 -34.57
CA ILE A 17 -3.98 10.17 -34.82
C ILE A 17 -3.96 9.42 -36.17
N THR A 18 -5.06 8.80 -36.56
CA THR A 18 -5.11 7.81 -37.65
C THR A 18 -6.09 8.18 -38.78
N GLY A 19 -6.91 9.22 -38.59
CA GLY A 19 -7.86 9.72 -39.61
C GLY A 19 -9.11 8.86 -39.83
N ALA A 20 -9.25 7.73 -39.12
CA ALA A 20 -10.34 6.79 -39.27
C ALA A 20 -11.00 6.44 -37.93
N PHE A 21 -12.30 6.16 -37.97
CA PHE A 21 -13.01 5.65 -36.80
C PHE A 21 -12.74 4.15 -36.64
N PRO A 22 -12.37 3.69 -35.44
CA PRO A 22 -12.13 2.28 -35.18
C PRO A 22 -13.44 1.51 -35.25
N ALA A 23 -13.39 0.27 -35.77
CA ALA A 23 -14.55 -0.61 -35.83
C ALA A 23 -15.13 -0.83 -34.41
N ILE A 24 -16.45 -0.72 -34.29
CA ILE A 24 -17.23 -0.75 -33.03
C ILE A 24 -17.07 -2.09 -32.28
N THR A 25 -16.53 -3.13 -32.93
CA THR A 25 -16.40 -4.50 -32.40
C THR A 25 -15.51 -4.65 -31.17
N GLN A 26 -14.60 -3.70 -30.89
CA GLN A 26 -13.73 -3.77 -29.71
C GLN A 26 -14.26 -3.01 -28.49
N GLN A 27 -15.39 -2.31 -28.62
CA GLN A 27 -15.96 -1.49 -27.54
C GLN A 27 -16.36 -2.32 -26.31
N GLU A 28 -16.90 -3.52 -26.51
CA GLU A 28 -17.26 -4.42 -25.40
C GLU A 28 -16.04 -4.90 -24.59
N LYS A 29 -14.93 -5.18 -25.28
CA LYS A 29 -13.66 -5.56 -24.64
C LYS A 29 -13.04 -4.39 -23.87
N ALA A 30 -13.12 -3.18 -24.41
CA ALA A 30 -12.68 -1.98 -23.70
C ALA A 30 -13.54 -1.71 -22.45
N LEU A 31 -14.87 -1.82 -22.58
CA LEU A 31 -15.79 -1.61 -21.47
C LEU A 31 -15.55 -2.62 -20.33
N THR A 32 -15.37 -3.90 -20.66
CA THR A 32 -15.06 -4.94 -19.66
C THR A 32 -13.73 -4.69 -18.94
N LEU A 33 -12.68 -4.25 -19.66
CA LEU A 33 -11.42 -3.85 -19.03
C LEU A 33 -11.60 -2.65 -18.08
N TRP A 34 -12.34 -1.63 -18.49
CA TRP A 34 -12.62 -0.47 -17.66
C TRP A 34 -13.40 -0.82 -16.39
N LEU A 35 -14.46 -1.63 -16.52
CA LEU A 35 -15.22 -2.12 -15.37
C LEU A 35 -14.34 -2.93 -14.42
N ARG A 36 -13.43 -3.76 -14.95
CA ARG A 36 -12.49 -4.54 -14.13
C ARG A 36 -11.51 -3.64 -13.36
N LEU A 37 -10.94 -2.63 -14.03
CA LEU A 37 -10.07 -1.66 -13.38
C LEU A 37 -10.81 -0.87 -12.30
N LEU A 38 -12.04 -0.42 -12.60
CA LEU A 38 -12.88 0.29 -11.66
C LEU A 38 -13.19 -0.58 -10.44
N ALA A 39 -13.53 -1.85 -10.63
CA ALA A 39 -13.79 -2.79 -9.54
C ALA A 39 -12.56 -2.99 -8.64
N ILE A 40 -11.37 -3.19 -9.23
CA ILE A 40 -10.11 -3.37 -8.48
C ILE A 40 -9.76 -2.11 -7.69
N VAL A 41 -9.77 -0.94 -8.33
CA VAL A 41 -9.41 0.34 -7.70
C VAL A 41 -10.41 0.70 -6.60
N SER A 42 -11.72 0.53 -6.85
CA SER A 42 -12.76 0.83 -5.86
C SER A 42 -12.67 -0.09 -4.65
N SER A 43 -12.43 -1.39 -4.85
CA SER A 43 -12.25 -2.35 -3.77
C SER A 43 -11.03 -1.99 -2.90
N ALA A 44 -9.90 -1.67 -3.53
CA ALA A 44 -8.69 -1.24 -2.81
C ALA A 44 -8.91 0.08 -2.04
N GLN A 45 -9.63 1.03 -2.63
CA GLN A 45 -9.92 2.32 -2.02
C GLN A 45 -10.85 2.19 -0.80
N ILE A 46 -11.90 1.37 -0.90
CA ILE A 46 -12.77 1.02 0.23
C ILE A 46 -11.92 0.40 1.35
N TRP A 47 -11.06 -0.56 1.03
CA TRP A 47 -10.20 -1.18 2.03
C TRP A 47 -9.30 -0.17 2.74
N LEU A 48 -8.64 0.72 1.99
CA LEU A 48 -7.77 1.77 2.56
C LEU A 48 -8.53 2.77 3.43
N GLN A 49 -9.80 3.05 3.14
CA GLN A 49 -10.61 4.00 3.91
C GLN A 49 -11.14 3.39 5.22
N TYR A 50 -11.55 2.12 5.20
CA TYR A 50 -12.20 1.48 6.35
C TYR A 50 -11.24 0.71 7.26
N VAL A 51 -10.03 0.37 6.81
CA VAL A 51 -9.05 -0.37 7.60
C VAL A 51 -7.96 0.57 8.12
N PRO A 52 -7.99 0.99 9.40
CA PRO A 52 -6.92 1.81 9.95
C PRO A 52 -5.63 0.99 10.08
N THR A 53 -4.49 1.65 9.91
CA THR A 53 -3.15 1.05 9.97
C THR A 53 -2.92 0.26 11.26
N GLU A 54 -3.43 0.75 12.40
CA GLU A 54 -3.34 0.03 13.68
C GLU A 54 -4.02 -1.33 13.65
N ASN A 55 -5.22 -1.42 13.07
CA ASN A 55 -5.94 -2.69 12.97
C ASN A 55 -5.22 -3.66 12.03
N PHE A 56 -4.61 -3.14 10.96
CA PHE A 56 -3.79 -3.94 10.06
C PHE A 56 -2.55 -4.50 10.77
N ILE A 57 -1.83 -3.69 11.55
CA ILE A 57 -0.69 -4.14 12.35
C ILE A 57 -1.12 -5.21 13.37
N ARG A 58 -2.23 -4.99 14.09
CA ARG A 58 -2.77 -5.97 15.05
C ARG A 58 -3.16 -7.27 14.37
N ALA A 59 -3.81 -7.21 13.20
CA ALA A 59 -4.14 -8.38 12.40
C ALA A 59 -2.89 -9.15 11.95
N LEU A 60 -1.81 -8.43 11.59
CA LEU A 60 -0.55 -9.03 11.19
C LEU A 60 0.13 -9.80 12.34
N PHE A 61 0.09 -9.26 13.55
CA PHE A 61 0.57 -9.97 14.75
C PHE A 61 -0.35 -11.12 15.19
N ALA A 62 -1.65 -11.03 14.92
CA ALA A 62 -2.62 -12.10 15.21
C ALA A 62 -2.64 -13.20 14.14
N SER A 63 -2.01 -12.96 12.99
CA SER A 63 -1.90 -13.93 11.91
C SER A 63 -0.97 -15.09 12.27
N ARG A 64 -0.99 -16.14 11.45
CA ARG A 64 -0.10 -17.33 11.60
C ARG A 64 1.36 -17.05 11.19
N LEU A 65 1.70 -15.81 10.85
CA LEU A 65 3.06 -15.45 10.44
C LEU A 65 4.03 -15.53 11.64
N PRO A 66 5.31 -15.89 11.40
CA PRO A 66 6.32 -15.81 12.45
C PRO A 66 6.43 -14.38 13.00
N PRO A 67 6.57 -14.18 14.33
CA PRO A 67 6.60 -12.85 14.94
C PRO A 67 7.63 -11.90 14.34
N SER A 68 8.76 -12.42 13.85
CA SER A 68 9.81 -11.65 13.17
C SER A 68 9.32 -11.02 11.86
N PHE A 69 8.52 -11.75 11.07
CA PHE A 69 7.95 -11.23 9.82
C PHE A 69 6.87 -10.18 10.09
N SER A 70 5.99 -10.44 11.06
CA SER A 70 4.98 -9.46 11.47
C SER A 70 5.63 -8.18 11.99
N TYR A 71 6.73 -8.28 12.74
CA TYR A 71 7.49 -7.12 13.20
C TYR A 71 8.17 -6.36 12.06
N LEU A 72 8.80 -7.06 11.10
CA LEU A 72 9.48 -6.42 9.96
C LEU A 72 8.50 -5.59 9.12
N LEU A 73 7.32 -6.13 8.85
CA LEU A 73 6.29 -5.47 8.05
C LEU A 73 5.58 -4.33 8.82
N SER A 74 5.39 -4.48 10.13
CA SER A 74 4.75 -3.44 10.95
C SER A 74 5.70 -2.34 11.41
N GLY A 75 7.01 -2.59 11.43
CA GLY A 75 8.03 -1.64 11.90
C GLY A 75 7.88 -0.25 11.28
N PRO A 76 7.95 -0.10 9.95
CA PRO A 76 7.80 1.21 9.31
C PRO A 76 6.46 1.89 9.61
N LEU A 77 5.38 1.11 9.69
CA LEU A 77 4.02 1.61 9.95
C LEU A 77 3.86 2.11 11.39
N LEU A 78 4.51 1.46 12.36
CA LEU A 78 4.50 1.85 13.77
C LEU A 78 5.24 3.18 14.01
N PHE A 79 6.23 3.49 13.17
CA PHE A 79 7.13 4.62 13.37
C PHE A 79 6.97 5.72 12.33
N ILE A 80 5.90 5.67 11.52
CA ILE A 80 5.71 6.62 10.42
C ILE A 80 5.71 8.08 10.90
N GLU A 81 5.02 8.37 12.01
CA GLU A 81 4.99 9.69 12.62
C GLU A 81 6.39 10.14 13.11
N GLN A 82 7.16 9.21 13.67
CA GLN A 82 8.52 9.49 14.13
C GLN A 82 9.44 9.80 12.94
N LEU A 83 9.35 9.01 11.86
CA LEU A 83 10.10 9.20 10.63
C LEU A 83 9.76 10.52 9.96
N GLN A 84 8.48 10.91 9.94
CA GLN A 84 8.05 12.20 9.39
C GLN A 84 8.63 13.38 10.17
N ARG A 85 8.64 13.31 11.51
CA ARG A 85 9.25 14.36 12.35
C ARG A 85 10.76 14.46 12.17
N GLN A 86 11.45 13.31 12.12
CA GLN A 86 12.89 13.26 11.84
C GLN A 86 13.19 13.85 10.46
N LEU A 87 12.42 13.46 9.44
CA LEU A 87 12.55 13.99 8.08
C LEU A 87 12.33 15.50 8.04
N ALA A 88 11.30 16.02 8.72
CA ALA A 88 11.02 17.46 8.80
C ALA A 88 12.18 18.22 9.45
N SER A 89 12.68 17.74 10.59
CA SER A 89 13.82 18.34 11.29
C SER A 89 15.10 18.33 10.45
N ILE A 90 15.39 17.21 9.76
CA ILE A 90 16.53 17.11 8.84
C ILE A 90 16.35 18.10 7.68
N LYS A 91 15.14 18.20 7.11
CA LYS A 91 14.85 19.14 6.02
C LYS A 91 15.15 20.57 6.46
N GLU A 92 14.66 20.99 7.62
CA GLU A 92 14.90 22.32 8.18
C GLU A 92 16.40 22.59 8.43
N ALA A 93 17.11 21.62 8.98
CA ALA A 93 18.56 21.74 9.22
C ALA A 93 19.36 21.86 7.91
N GLN A 94 18.98 21.13 6.86
CA GLN A 94 19.66 21.22 5.56
C GLN A 94 19.31 22.52 4.83
N LEU A 95 18.08 23.03 4.96
CA LEU A 95 17.71 24.36 4.47
C LEU A 95 18.54 25.46 5.15
N ALA A 96 18.75 25.38 6.47
CA ALA A 96 19.61 26.31 7.20
C ALA A 96 21.08 26.24 6.75
N ARG A 97 21.54 25.09 6.23
CA ARG A 97 22.88 24.90 5.63
C ARG A 97 22.96 25.37 4.18
N GLY A 98 21.89 25.93 3.61
CA GLY A 98 21.85 26.43 2.24
C GLY A 98 21.64 25.37 1.17
N VAL A 99 21.22 24.14 1.54
CA VAL A 99 20.89 23.11 0.55
C VAL A 99 19.56 23.47 -0.13
N PRO A 100 19.52 23.62 -1.47
CA PRO A 100 18.31 24.06 -2.19
C PRO A 100 17.29 22.90 -2.32
N LEU A 101 16.58 22.60 -1.23
CA LEU A 101 15.57 21.54 -1.19
C LEU A 101 14.21 21.95 -1.79
N ASP A 102 14.00 23.25 -1.95
CA ASP A 102 12.78 23.85 -2.53
C ASP A 102 13.02 24.42 -3.95
N GLY A 103 14.15 24.05 -4.59
CA GLY A 103 14.52 24.47 -5.95
C GLY A 103 13.88 23.63 -7.07
N HIS A 104 14.46 23.69 -8.27
CA HIS A 104 13.98 22.91 -9.42
C HIS A 104 14.00 21.40 -9.16
N ILE A 105 13.15 20.63 -9.86
CA ILE A 105 13.03 19.17 -9.70
C ILE A 105 14.41 18.47 -9.76
N TRP A 106 15.27 18.90 -10.69
CA TRP A 106 16.64 18.40 -10.81
C TRP A 106 17.52 18.69 -9.58
N GLN A 107 17.46 19.91 -9.04
CA GLN A 107 18.20 20.28 -7.84
C GLN A 107 17.70 19.52 -6.61
N LYS A 108 16.38 19.30 -6.53
CA LYS A 108 15.75 18.51 -5.47
C LYS A 108 16.23 17.06 -5.51
N LEU A 109 16.29 16.44 -6.69
CA LEU A 109 16.79 15.06 -6.86
C LEU A 109 18.26 14.93 -6.46
N VAL A 110 19.11 15.86 -6.88
CA VAL A 110 20.55 15.84 -6.56
C VAL A 110 20.81 16.08 -5.07
N SER A 111 19.94 16.84 -4.40
CA SER A 111 20.04 17.12 -2.96
C SER A 111 19.36 16.07 -2.05
N LEU A 112 18.61 15.11 -2.61
CA LEU A 112 17.98 14.03 -1.83
C LEU A 112 18.96 13.26 -0.92
N PRO A 113 20.18 12.91 -1.35
CA PRO A 113 21.13 12.20 -0.49
C PRO A 113 21.45 12.96 0.80
N ALA A 114 21.44 14.30 0.78
CA ALA A 114 21.71 15.13 1.96
C ALA A 114 20.66 14.97 3.06
N VAL A 115 19.44 14.54 2.70
CA VAL A 115 18.34 14.28 3.63
C VAL A 115 18.20 12.77 3.91
N LEU A 116 18.35 11.92 2.89
CA LEU A 116 18.19 10.48 3.02
C LEU A 116 19.31 9.83 3.83
N LEU A 117 20.57 10.21 3.62
CA LEU A 117 21.70 9.65 4.36
C LEU A 117 21.56 9.82 5.87
N PRO A 118 21.34 11.05 6.41
CA PRO A 118 21.17 11.22 7.86
C PRO A 118 19.91 10.53 8.41
N LEU A 119 18.84 10.43 7.62
CA LEU A 119 17.65 9.70 8.04
C LEU A 119 17.93 8.19 8.15
N VAL A 120 18.61 7.60 7.16
CA VAL A 120 18.97 6.18 7.17
C VAL A 120 19.92 5.86 8.32
N THR A 121 20.95 6.68 8.56
CA THR A 121 21.88 6.43 9.66
C THR A 121 21.19 6.54 11.02
N GLN A 122 20.34 7.55 11.23
CA GLN A 122 19.58 7.71 12.46
C GLN A 122 18.62 6.54 12.70
N THR A 123 17.90 6.12 11.65
CA THR A 123 16.95 5.02 11.76
C THR A 123 17.63 3.67 11.99
N LEU A 124 18.80 3.42 11.38
CA LEU A 124 19.60 2.23 11.65
C LEU A 124 20.09 2.19 13.10
N ASN A 125 20.50 3.32 13.67
CA ASN A 125 20.91 3.40 15.07
C ASN A 125 19.72 3.13 16.01
N ASP A 126 18.57 3.76 15.75
CA ASP A 126 17.33 3.53 16.51
C ASP A 126 16.89 2.05 16.43
N LEU A 127 17.02 1.43 15.25
CA LEU A 127 16.73 0.02 15.03
C LEU A 127 17.69 -0.90 15.78
N ALA A 128 18.99 -0.59 15.83
CA ALA A 128 19.98 -1.38 16.56
C ALA A 128 19.67 -1.41 18.07
N ILE A 129 19.36 -0.24 18.65
CA ILE A 129 18.99 -0.11 20.07
C ILE A 129 17.70 -0.91 20.37
N ARG A 130 16.67 -0.77 19.54
CA ARG A 130 15.40 -1.49 19.70
C ARG A 130 15.57 -2.99 19.49
N GLY A 131 16.39 -3.40 18.54
CA GLY A 131 16.75 -4.80 18.31
C GLY A 131 17.37 -5.43 19.54
N ALA A 132 18.35 -4.76 20.15
CA ALA A 132 18.97 -5.21 21.40
C ALA A 132 17.95 -5.31 22.54
N ALA A 133 17.04 -4.34 22.68
CA ALA A 133 15.98 -4.39 23.68
C ALA A 133 14.98 -5.54 23.46
N LEU A 134 14.66 -5.86 22.20
CA LEU A 134 13.84 -7.03 21.86
C LEU A 134 14.56 -8.34 22.17
N ASP A 135 15.87 -8.39 21.97
CA ASP A 135 16.70 -9.56 22.25
C ASP A 135 16.81 -9.82 23.75
N MET A 136 16.97 -8.76 24.55
CA MET A 136 16.88 -8.82 26.02
C MET A 136 15.53 -9.37 26.50
N ARG A 137 14.45 -9.13 25.76
CA ARG A 137 13.11 -9.66 26.04
C ARG A 137 12.83 -11.01 25.36
N SER A 138 13.87 -11.66 24.83
CA SER A 138 13.80 -12.94 24.13
C SER A 138 12.72 -12.94 23.03
N PHE A 139 12.63 -11.85 22.25
CA PHE A 139 11.55 -11.65 21.29
C PHE A 139 11.40 -12.81 20.31
N ARG A 140 12.54 -13.33 19.84
CA ARG A 140 12.65 -14.38 18.81
C ARG A 140 12.57 -15.82 19.35
N LEU A 141 12.55 -16.03 20.67
CA LEU A 141 12.61 -17.37 21.27
C LEU A 141 11.29 -18.15 21.09
N ILE A 142 10.15 -17.46 21.14
CA ILE A 142 8.82 -18.09 21.13
C ILE A 142 8.20 -17.95 19.75
N ARG A 143 7.88 -19.09 19.12
CA ARG A 143 7.31 -19.17 17.76
C ARG A 143 5.87 -18.64 17.66
N GLN A 144 5.06 -18.83 18.70
CA GLN A 144 3.66 -18.38 18.75
C GLN A 144 3.43 -17.52 19.99
N ARG A 145 3.13 -16.24 19.79
CA ARG A 145 2.87 -15.30 20.88
C ARG A 145 1.38 -15.09 21.08
N THR A 146 0.97 -14.98 22.34
CA THR A 146 -0.39 -14.58 22.69
C THR A 146 -0.59 -13.11 22.34
N THR A 147 -1.51 -12.84 21.41
CA THR A 147 -1.87 -11.48 21.05
C THR A 147 -2.92 -10.94 22.02
N LEU A 148 -2.53 -9.97 22.85
CA LEU A 148 -3.42 -9.40 23.86
C LEU A 148 -4.59 -8.60 23.25
N ASN A 149 -4.36 -7.95 22.10
CA ASN A 149 -5.34 -7.11 21.40
C ASN A 149 -5.54 -7.57 19.96
N ALA A 150 -6.03 -8.80 19.79
CA ALA A 150 -6.46 -9.27 18.48
C ALA A 150 -7.69 -8.48 17.99
N PRO A 151 -7.78 -8.12 16.70
CA PRO A 151 -8.98 -7.51 16.14
C PRO A 151 -10.16 -8.49 16.30
N LYS A 152 -11.28 -8.00 16.82
CA LYS A 152 -12.49 -8.81 17.04
C LYS A 152 -13.10 -9.16 15.68
N ASP A 153 -13.15 -10.45 15.34
CA ASP A 153 -13.87 -10.94 14.17
C ASP A 153 -15.36 -11.03 14.52
N SER A 154 -16.17 -10.18 13.91
CA SER A 154 -17.63 -10.19 14.12
C SER A 154 -18.26 -11.33 13.32
N TYR A 155 -19.35 -11.90 13.82
CA TYR A 155 -20.12 -12.92 13.11
C TYR A 155 -20.50 -12.50 11.68
N LEU A 156 -20.84 -11.22 11.49
CA LEU A 156 -21.13 -10.65 10.16
C LEU A 156 -19.91 -10.61 9.23
N GLN A 157 -18.71 -10.39 9.77
CA GLN A 157 -17.46 -10.39 8.99
C GLN A 157 -17.11 -11.81 8.55
N THR A 158 -17.27 -12.77 9.45
CA THR A 158 -17.06 -14.19 9.16
C THR A 158 -18.02 -14.67 8.06
N ILE A 159 -19.32 -14.37 8.16
CA ILE A 159 -20.30 -14.72 7.11
C ILE A 159 -19.92 -14.07 5.79
N THR A 160 -19.66 -12.77 5.77
CA THR A 160 -19.29 -12.03 4.55
C THR A 160 -18.04 -12.60 3.89
N ARG A 161 -17.04 -13.00 4.69
CA ARG A 161 -15.81 -13.61 4.17
C ARG A 161 -16.09 -14.96 3.48
N TYR A 162 -16.87 -15.83 4.13
CA TYR A 162 -17.18 -17.14 3.56
C TYR A 162 -18.11 -17.04 2.35
N SER A 163 -19.09 -16.13 2.36
CA SER A 163 -19.96 -15.91 1.21
C SER A 163 -19.17 -15.43 -0.01
N LEU A 164 -18.24 -14.50 0.17
CA LEU A 164 -17.35 -14.03 -0.91
C LEU A 164 -16.45 -15.15 -1.47
N LEU A 165 -15.90 -16.01 -0.61
CA LEU A 165 -15.09 -17.16 -1.05
C LEU A 165 -15.90 -18.17 -1.86
N ILE A 166 -17.13 -18.46 -1.42
CA ILE A 166 -18.05 -19.36 -2.16
C ILE A 166 -18.38 -18.77 -3.53
N ILE A 167 -18.72 -17.47 -3.60
CA ILE A 167 -19.00 -16.78 -4.87
C ILE A 167 -17.79 -16.84 -5.78
N MET A 168 -16.57 -16.61 -5.26
CA MET A 168 -15.34 -16.70 -6.04
C MET A 168 -15.10 -18.10 -6.62
N LEU A 169 -15.35 -19.15 -5.83
CA LEU A 169 -15.21 -20.54 -6.29
C LEU A 169 -16.26 -20.90 -7.34
N VAL A 170 -17.49 -20.42 -7.19
CA VAL A 170 -18.57 -20.65 -8.17
C VAL A 170 -18.23 -19.96 -9.49
N GLU A 171 -17.86 -18.69 -9.48
CA GLU A 171 -17.44 -17.94 -10.68
C GLU A 171 -16.20 -18.56 -11.35
N GLY A 172 -15.21 -18.97 -10.55
CA GLY A 172 -14.01 -19.64 -11.04
C GLY A 172 -14.30 -21.01 -11.65
N GLY A 173 -15.15 -21.80 -10.99
CA GLY A 173 -15.57 -23.12 -11.46
C GLY A 173 -16.38 -23.04 -12.76
N ILE A 174 -17.30 -22.08 -12.85
CA ILE A 174 -18.10 -21.84 -14.06
C ILE A 174 -17.19 -21.47 -15.25
N ARG A 175 -16.20 -20.59 -15.04
CA ARG A 175 -15.25 -20.20 -16.10
C ARG A 175 -14.25 -21.30 -16.47
N TRP A 176 -13.96 -22.24 -15.58
CA TRP A 176 -13.05 -23.35 -15.87
C TRP A 176 -13.74 -24.51 -16.58
N TRP A 177 -15.05 -24.67 -16.37
CA TRP A 177 -15.88 -25.69 -17.01
C TRP A 177 -16.32 -25.33 -18.43
N TRP A 178 -16.32 -24.04 -18.79
CA TRP A 178 -16.70 -23.51 -20.10
C TRP A 178 -15.48 -23.03 -20.87
#